data_AF-V5WJU4-F1
#
_entry.id   AF-V5WJU4-F1
#
_cell.length_a   1.000
_cell.length_b   1.000
_cell.length_c   1.000
_cell.angle_alpha   90.00
_cell.angle_beta   90.00
_cell.angle_gamma   90.00
#
_symmetry.space_group_name_H-M   'P 1'
#
loop_
_entity.id
_entity.type
_entity.pdbx_description
1 polymer ?
#
loop_
_entity_poly.entity_id
_entity_poly.type
_entity_poly.pdbx_seq_one_letter_code
_entity_poly.pdbx_strand_id
1 'polypeptide(L)'
;MYRSSAVRKRYSSTVEWTRPGDDVLFFRWSSSPRDMYHAEQIRILPGQSLLCIHNSVCTAILKEPGLYDLQGNGREFWSKVEAALEDTPSRDGGPGSSPAFFFARTGELPSQSWNSGTYLRYEEPREGVRMLLRLFGSYRVKLVNPDSYFVNLGENIGIYSLSRFRNAMTRRMPDIIAEFLKTAELSHTDFEESREDLSVKLEEVMKRACTPLGLEIFDTRIEGMVYEEEDSSPDRTPSDSGNSRVREKEPAESPVPEQLSEQPLEHSEKDDSDPLVHRLESLKKMLDRKLITPEEYQTKKEEILAKL
;
A
#
# COMPACT_ATOMS: atom_id res chain seq x y z
N MET A 1 -31.06 5.19 41.67
CA MET A 1 -31.57 6.11 40.63
C MET A 1 -30.49 7.14 40.32
N TYR A 2 -29.58 6.85 39.39
CA TYR A 2 -28.66 7.85 38.84
C TYR A 2 -29.20 8.27 37.48
N ARG A 3 -29.51 9.56 37.36
CA ARG A 3 -30.14 10.18 36.19
C ARG A 3 -29.22 10.05 34.97
N SER A 4 -29.80 9.52 33.89
CA SER A 4 -29.27 9.56 32.53
C SER A 4 -28.90 11.00 32.17
N SER A 5 -27.60 11.30 32.11
CA SER A 5 -27.10 12.53 31.51
C SER A 5 -27.08 12.31 30.01
N ALA A 6 -28.06 12.90 29.33
CA ALA A 6 -28.11 12.95 27.88
C ALA A 6 -26.79 13.52 27.35
N VAL A 7 -26.01 12.66 26.68
CA VAL A 7 -24.85 13.07 25.90
C VAL A 7 -25.39 13.90 24.74
N ARG A 8 -25.45 15.23 24.93
CA ARG A 8 -25.58 16.18 23.84
C ARG A 8 -24.39 15.94 22.91
N LYS A 9 -24.63 15.27 21.78
CA LYS A 9 -23.73 15.29 20.61
C LYS A 9 -23.49 16.76 20.29
N ARG A 10 -22.35 17.31 20.73
CA ARG A 10 -21.85 18.57 20.21
C ARG A 10 -21.41 18.24 18.79
N TYR A 11 -22.26 18.54 17.81
CA TYR A 11 -21.83 18.63 16.42
C TYR A 11 -20.61 19.55 16.44
N SER A 12 -19.43 19.07 16.05
CA SER A 12 -18.30 19.98 15.90
C SER A 12 -18.68 20.94 14.79
N SER A 13 -18.78 22.23 15.12
CA SER A 13 -19.08 23.27 14.14
C SER A 13 -18.02 23.33 13.02
N THR A 14 -16.84 22.76 13.29
CA THR A 14 -15.75 22.59 12.33
C THR A 14 -15.66 21.14 11.83
N VAL A 15 -15.64 21.00 10.51
CA VAL A 15 -15.36 19.76 9.77
C VAL A 15 -13.86 19.74 9.47
N GLU A 16 -13.15 18.73 9.97
CA GLU A 16 -11.71 18.60 9.76
C GLU A 16 -11.26 17.14 9.78
N TRP A 17 -10.13 16.86 9.12
CA TRP A 17 -9.47 15.57 9.13
C TRP A 17 -8.22 15.61 10.00
N THR A 18 -8.40 15.37 11.30
CA THR A 18 -7.37 15.59 12.35
C THR A 18 -6.31 14.50 12.44
N ARG A 19 -6.62 13.26 12.06
CA ARG A 19 -5.69 12.12 12.13
C ARG A 19 -5.83 11.22 10.91
N PRO A 20 -5.29 11.64 9.75
CA PRO A 20 -5.10 10.72 8.63
C PRO A 20 -4.22 9.54 9.10
N GLY A 21 -4.65 8.31 8.84
CA GLY A 21 -3.74 7.17 8.93
C GLY A 21 -2.63 7.31 7.87
N ASP A 22 -1.44 6.82 8.17
CA ASP A 22 -0.28 7.01 7.29
C ASP A 22 -0.48 6.43 5.88
N ASP A 23 -1.31 5.40 5.77
CA ASP A 23 -1.66 4.76 4.50
C ASP A 23 -2.99 5.24 3.91
N VAL A 24 -3.68 6.23 4.48
CA VAL A 24 -5.01 6.65 4.01
C VAL A 24 -4.88 7.74 2.95
N LEU A 25 -5.40 7.45 1.75
CA LEU A 25 -5.49 8.40 0.63
C LEU A 25 -6.81 9.16 0.65
N PHE A 26 -7.92 8.46 0.90
CA PHE A 26 -9.23 9.09 1.03
C PHE A 26 -9.95 8.60 2.28
N PHE A 27 -10.57 9.55 2.96
CA PHE A 27 -11.36 9.30 4.15
C PHE A 27 -12.75 9.91 3.99
N ARG A 28 -13.79 9.09 4.08
CA ARG A 28 -15.17 9.58 4.13
C ARG A 28 -15.44 10.20 5.50
N TRP A 29 -15.75 11.49 5.52
CA TRP A 29 -15.85 12.25 6.77
C TRP A 29 -17.02 11.83 7.69
N SER A 30 -18.18 11.52 7.12
CA SER A 30 -19.34 11.06 7.89
C SER A 30 -20.17 10.01 7.14
N SER A 31 -20.76 9.12 7.92
CA SER A 31 -21.78 8.18 7.47
C SER A 31 -23.10 8.88 7.13
N SER A 32 -23.37 10.05 7.74
CA SER A 32 -24.56 10.87 7.50
C SER A 32 -24.21 12.15 6.76
N PRO A 33 -24.63 12.30 5.50
CA PRO A 33 -24.44 13.53 4.72
C PRO A 33 -25.07 14.76 5.37
N ARG A 34 -26.11 14.58 6.21
CA ARG A 34 -26.78 15.68 6.94
C ARG A 34 -25.85 16.43 7.88
N ASP A 35 -24.85 15.76 8.43
CA ASP A 35 -23.93 16.39 9.37
C ASP A 35 -23.08 17.48 8.72
N MET A 36 -22.82 17.38 7.40
CA MET A 36 -22.08 18.40 6.66
C MET A 36 -22.89 19.69 6.47
N TYR A 37 -24.22 19.59 6.33
CA TYR A 37 -25.10 20.78 6.23
C TYR A 37 -25.22 21.55 7.55
N HIS A 38 -24.84 20.91 8.66
CA HIS A 38 -24.81 21.55 9.99
C HIS A 38 -23.41 22.06 10.36
N ALA A 39 -22.42 21.89 9.47
CA ALA A 39 -21.11 22.49 9.66
C ALA A 39 -21.21 24.01 9.53
N GLU A 40 -20.52 24.75 10.40
CA GLU A 40 -20.35 26.20 10.25
C GLU A 40 -19.07 26.49 9.47
N GLN A 41 -18.05 25.65 9.64
CA GLN A 41 -16.73 25.84 9.08
C GLN A 41 -16.14 24.51 8.59
N ILE A 42 -15.37 24.57 7.51
CA ILE A 42 -14.57 23.47 6.99
C ILE A 42 -13.11 23.87 7.09
N ARG A 43 -12.29 23.05 7.76
CA ARG A 43 -10.84 23.27 7.83
C ARG A 43 -10.14 22.25 6.92
N ILE A 44 -9.38 22.78 5.97
CA ILE A 44 -8.47 22.01 5.11
C ILE A 44 -7.05 22.26 5.60
N LEU A 45 -6.36 21.21 6.04
CA LEU A 45 -4.95 21.30 6.42
C LEU A 45 -4.04 21.23 5.18
N PRO A 46 -2.79 21.71 5.28
CA PRO A 46 -1.80 21.54 4.21
C PRO A 46 -1.65 20.07 3.80
N GLY A 47 -1.64 19.81 2.49
CA GLY A 47 -1.59 18.44 1.95
C GLY A 47 -2.90 17.66 2.07
N GLN A 48 -4.02 18.34 2.31
CA GLN A 48 -5.36 17.78 2.25
C GLN A 48 -6.21 18.52 1.22
N SER A 49 -7.27 17.87 0.77
CA SER A 49 -8.35 18.47 0.01
C SER A 49 -9.69 17.85 0.43
N LEU A 50 -10.79 18.55 0.18
CA LEU A 50 -12.14 18.02 0.40
C LEU A 50 -12.86 17.88 -0.94
N LEU A 51 -13.42 16.71 -1.18
CA LEU A 51 -14.20 16.38 -2.36
C LEU A 51 -15.65 16.12 -1.96
N CYS A 52 -16.57 16.65 -2.75
CA CYS A 52 -17.97 16.23 -2.75
C CYS A 52 -18.21 15.34 -3.97
N ILE A 53 -18.76 14.16 -3.71
CA ILE A 53 -19.10 13.17 -4.73
C ILE A 53 -20.59 12.88 -4.66
N HIS A 54 -21.25 12.99 -5.81
CA HIS A 54 -22.65 12.69 -5.98
C HIS A 54 -22.80 11.80 -7.22
N ASN A 55 -23.50 10.66 -7.09
CA ASN A 55 -23.69 9.69 -8.18
C ASN A 55 -22.39 9.26 -8.88
N SER A 56 -21.33 9.00 -8.10
CA SER A 56 -20.01 8.61 -8.60
C SER A 56 -19.26 9.67 -9.42
N VAL A 57 -19.74 10.91 -9.43
CA VAL A 57 -19.07 12.05 -10.07
C VAL A 57 -18.62 13.04 -9.00
N CYS A 58 -17.43 13.60 -9.16
CA CYS A 58 -16.96 14.70 -8.31
C CYS A 58 -17.66 15.99 -8.73
N THR A 59 -18.46 16.57 -7.82
CA THR A 59 -19.28 17.77 -8.11
C THR A 59 -18.60 19.05 -7.63
N ALA A 60 -17.86 18.98 -6.52
CA ALA A 60 -17.16 20.10 -5.94
C ALA A 60 -15.87 19.66 -5.24
N ILE A 61 -14.86 20.54 -5.24
CA ILE A 61 -13.57 20.29 -4.59
C ILE A 61 -13.02 21.57 -3.95
N LEU A 62 -12.49 21.44 -2.74
CA LEU A 62 -11.65 22.44 -2.07
C LEU A 62 -10.20 21.93 -2.04
N LYS A 63 -9.33 22.55 -2.85
CA LYS A 63 -7.92 22.16 -2.97
C LYS A 63 -6.99 22.93 -2.04
N GLU A 64 -7.30 24.20 -1.78
CA GLU A 64 -6.40 25.09 -1.03
C GLU A 64 -6.53 24.85 0.48
N PRO A 65 -5.40 24.86 1.22
CA PRO A 65 -5.43 24.77 2.67
C PRO A 65 -5.97 26.07 3.27
N GLY A 66 -6.81 25.95 4.29
CA GLY A 66 -7.43 27.10 4.92
C GLY A 66 -8.66 26.75 5.76
N LEU A 67 -9.17 27.77 6.44
CA LEU A 67 -10.47 27.71 7.11
C LEU A 67 -11.51 28.35 6.19
N TYR A 68 -12.53 27.56 5.85
CA TYR A 68 -13.63 27.95 4.99
C TYR A 68 -14.89 28.12 5.83
N ASP A 69 -15.45 29.33 5.79
CA ASP A 69 -16.81 29.61 6.24
C ASP A 69 -17.77 29.32 5.10
N LEU A 70 -18.81 28.52 5.35
CA LEU A 70 -19.79 28.12 4.33
C LEU A 70 -20.52 29.32 3.73
N GLN A 71 -20.71 30.40 4.50
CA GLN A 71 -21.38 31.62 4.05
C GLN A 71 -20.43 32.60 3.36
N GLY A 72 -19.12 32.42 3.55
CA GLY A 72 -18.07 33.30 3.03
C GLY A 72 -17.29 32.68 1.88
N ASN A 73 -16.02 32.40 2.14
CA ASN A 73 -15.07 31.84 1.16
C ASN A 73 -15.37 30.39 0.73
N GLY A 74 -16.22 29.66 1.45
CA GLY A 74 -16.72 28.34 1.07
C GLY A 74 -17.99 28.34 0.21
N ARG A 75 -18.55 29.51 -0.10
CA ARG A 75 -19.85 29.63 -0.78
C ARG A 75 -19.87 29.03 -2.18
N GLU A 76 -18.81 29.20 -2.97
CA GLU A 76 -18.73 28.62 -4.31
C GLU A 76 -18.73 27.09 -4.29
N PHE A 77 -18.07 26.49 -3.30
CA PHE A 77 -18.08 25.05 -3.10
C PHE A 77 -19.51 24.57 -2.80
N TRP A 78 -20.21 25.21 -1.86
CA TRP A 78 -21.57 24.84 -1.50
C TRP A 78 -22.58 25.03 -2.62
N SER A 79 -22.49 26.14 -3.37
CA SER A 79 -23.36 26.36 -4.51
C SER A 79 -23.23 25.26 -5.57
N LYS A 80 -22.02 24.74 -5.81
CA LYS A 80 -21.80 23.59 -6.70
C LYS A 80 -22.39 22.29 -6.15
N VAL A 81 -22.32 22.09 -4.83
CA VAL A 81 -22.96 20.94 -4.17
C VAL A 81 -24.47 21.01 -4.31
N GLU A 82 -25.08 22.17 -4.03
CA GLU A 82 -26.53 22.40 -4.15
C GLU A 82 -27.02 22.23 -5.59
N ALA A 83 -26.35 22.86 -6.55
CA ALA A 83 -26.69 22.74 -7.96
C ALA A 83 -26.67 21.27 -8.44
N ALA A 84 -25.70 20.48 -7.99
CA ALA A 84 -25.62 19.06 -8.34
C ALA A 84 -26.73 18.20 -7.70
N LEU A 85 -27.31 18.65 -6.58
CA LEU A 85 -28.46 17.97 -5.96
C LEU A 85 -29.77 18.31 -6.68
N GLU A 86 -29.90 19.55 -7.15
CA GLU A 86 -31.06 20.00 -7.92
C GLU A 86 -31.12 19.37 -9.32
N ASP A 87 -29.97 19.21 -9.99
CA ASP A 87 -29.88 18.66 -11.36
C ASP A 87 -30.09 17.14 -11.44
N THR A 88 -30.21 16.45 -10.30
CA THR A 88 -30.41 15.00 -10.28
C THR A 88 -31.85 14.63 -9.93
N PRO A 89 -32.73 14.39 -10.92
CA PRO A 89 -34.07 13.89 -10.64
C PRO A 89 -33.97 12.50 -10.02
N SER A 90 -34.52 12.34 -8.81
CA SER A 90 -34.71 11.05 -8.17
C SER A 90 -35.61 10.17 -9.05
N ARG A 91 -35.03 9.17 -9.71
CA ARG A 91 -35.72 8.26 -10.64
C ARG A 91 -36.93 7.55 -10.02
N ASP A 92 -36.93 7.35 -8.71
CA ASP A 92 -37.95 6.59 -7.98
C ASP A 92 -38.72 7.44 -6.93
N GLY A 93 -38.64 8.78 -6.98
CA GLY A 93 -39.36 9.66 -6.04
C GLY A 93 -38.94 9.55 -4.56
N GLY A 94 -37.90 8.78 -4.25
CA GLY A 94 -37.19 8.82 -2.97
C GLY A 94 -36.20 9.98 -2.92
N PRO A 95 -35.64 10.34 -1.75
CA PRO A 95 -34.58 11.34 -1.70
C PRO A 95 -33.45 10.89 -2.62
N GLY A 96 -33.02 11.78 -3.54
CA GLY A 96 -31.84 11.55 -4.38
C GLY A 96 -30.65 11.07 -3.53
N SER A 97 -29.75 10.31 -4.15
CA SER A 97 -28.58 9.76 -3.45
C SER A 97 -27.88 10.90 -2.71
N SER A 98 -27.77 10.79 -1.38
CA SER A 98 -27.19 11.89 -0.62
C SER A 98 -25.70 12.05 -0.96
N PRO A 99 -25.19 13.29 -1.08
CA PRO A 99 -23.82 13.53 -1.48
C PRO A 99 -22.87 12.97 -0.43
N ALA A 100 -21.75 12.43 -0.86
CA ALA A 100 -20.72 11.90 0.03
C ALA A 100 -19.50 12.83 0.01
N PHE A 101 -18.99 13.15 1.21
CA PHE A 101 -17.83 14.02 1.38
C PHE A 101 -16.60 13.19 1.75
N PHE A 102 -15.52 13.37 0.99
CA PHE A 102 -14.27 12.67 1.17
C PHE A 102 -13.14 13.67 1.35
N PHE A 103 -12.36 13.53 2.41
CA PHE A 103 -11.06 14.15 2.50
C PHE A 103 -10.06 13.32 1.68
N ALA A 104 -9.25 13.97 0.87
CA ALA A 104 -8.14 13.34 0.16
C ALA A 104 -6.80 13.88 0.63
N ARG A 105 -5.79 13.01 0.66
CA ARG A 105 -4.41 13.38 0.94
C ARG A 105 -3.73 13.81 -0.36
N THR A 106 -3.41 15.09 -0.48
CA THR A 106 -2.68 15.70 -1.61
C THR A 106 -1.22 15.98 -1.29
N GLY A 107 -0.81 15.80 -0.02
CA GLY A 107 0.58 15.85 0.40
C GLY A 107 1.41 14.70 -0.18
N GLU A 108 2.74 14.85 -0.12
CA GLU A 108 3.65 13.79 -0.52
C GLU A 108 3.43 12.53 0.33
N LEU A 109 3.39 11.39 -0.34
CA LEU A 109 3.27 10.09 0.31
C LEU A 109 4.67 9.57 0.66
N PRO A 110 4.79 8.72 1.70
CA PRO A 110 6.03 8.04 1.99
C PRO A 110 6.57 7.29 0.76
N SER A 111 7.89 7.16 0.66
CA SER A 111 8.52 6.40 -0.42
C SER A 111 7.94 4.98 -0.52
N GLN A 112 7.63 4.56 -1.74
CA GLN A 112 7.04 3.25 -2.04
C GLN A 112 8.06 2.40 -2.78
N SER A 113 8.26 1.17 -2.30
CA SER A 113 9.05 0.17 -3.03
C SER A 113 8.26 -0.39 -4.21
N TRP A 114 8.93 -0.61 -5.33
CA TRP A 114 8.42 -1.34 -6.47
C TRP A 114 9.33 -2.50 -6.84
N ASN A 115 8.74 -3.49 -7.51
CA ASN A 115 9.47 -4.59 -8.12
C ASN A 115 8.72 -5.03 -9.38
N SER A 116 9.43 -5.63 -10.33
CA SER A 116 8.82 -6.20 -11.54
C SER A 116 7.83 -7.34 -11.28
N GLY A 117 7.74 -7.83 -10.04
CA GLY A 117 6.91 -8.97 -9.65
C GLY A 117 7.52 -10.28 -10.10
N THR A 118 7.51 -10.50 -11.41
CA THR A 118 8.02 -11.68 -12.09
C THR A 118 9.33 -11.38 -12.81
N TYR A 119 10.01 -12.44 -13.25
CA TYR A 119 11.08 -12.31 -14.23
C TYR A 119 10.50 -11.89 -15.59
N LEU A 120 11.17 -10.96 -16.23
CA LEU A 120 10.85 -10.46 -17.56
C LEU A 120 11.88 -11.01 -18.55
N ARG A 121 11.40 -11.63 -19.63
CA ARG A 121 12.28 -12.03 -20.72
C ARG A 121 12.83 -10.80 -21.41
N TYR A 122 14.15 -10.75 -21.52
CA TYR A 122 14.89 -9.68 -22.16
C TYR A 122 15.93 -10.29 -23.09
N GLU A 123 16.08 -9.74 -24.28
CA GLU A 123 17.11 -10.13 -25.23
C GLU A 123 18.14 -9.01 -25.26
N GLU A 124 19.37 -9.31 -24.87
CA GLU A 124 20.41 -8.31 -24.83
C GLU A 124 20.80 -7.84 -26.25
N PRO A 125 20.84 -6.53 -26.53
CA PRO A 125 21.10 -6.01 -27.88
C PRO A 125 22.49 -6.36 -28.42
N ARG A 126 23.49 -6.49 -27.55
CA ARG A 126 24.90 -6.69 -27.96
C ARG A 126 25.26 -8.15 -28.18
N GLU A 127 24.79 -9.04 -27.31
CA GLU A 127 25.19 -10.46 -27.32
C GLU A 127 24.08 -11.42 -27.78
N GLY A 128 22.83 -10.95 -27.93
CA GLY A 128 21.69 -11.79 -28.33
C GLY A 128 21.31 -12.84 -27.29
N VAL A 129 21.87 -12.75 -26.08
CA VAL A 129 21.58 -13.65 -24.97
C VAL A 129 20.19 -13.33 -24.42
N ARG A 130 19.39 -14.39 -24.25
CA ARG A 130 18.09 -14.28 -23.59
C ARG A 130 18.27 -14.40 -22.09
N MET A 131 17.85 -13.37 -21.39
CA MET A 131 17.96 -13.27 -19.95
C MET A 131 16.58 -13.07 -19.33
N LEU A 132 16.44 -13.60 -18.12
CA LEU A 132 15.32 -13.36 -17.23
C LEU A 132 15.73 -12.25 -16.25
N LEU A 133 15.16 -11.07 -16.43
CA LEU A 133 15.49 -9.89 -15.62
C LEU A 133 14.41 -9.62 -14.57
N ARG A 134 14.85 -9.21 -13.39
CA ARG A 134 13.99 -8.68 -12.33
C ARG A 134 14.58 -7.36 -11.84
N LEU A 135 13.78 -6.30 -11.88
CA LEU A 135 14.17 -4.99 -11.39
C LEU A 135 13.37 -4.64 -10.15
N PHE A 136 13.98 -3.88 -9.26
CA PHE A 136 13.33 -3.33 -8.07
C PHE A 136 13.93 -1.98 -7.70
N GLY A 137 13.15 -1.22 -6.94
CA GLY A 137 13.59 0.07 -6.46
C GLY A 137 12.51 0.78 -5.67
N SER A 138 12.57 2.11 -5.70
CA SER A 138 11.62 2.97 -4.99
C SER A 138 11.13 4.12 -5.87
N TYR A 139 9.96 4.66 -5.52
CA TYR A 139 9.40 5.88 -6.11
C TYR A 139 8.65 6.68 -5.05
N ARG A 140 8.52 7.99 -5.26
CA ARG A 140 7.56 8.83 -4.55
C ARG A 140 6.35 9.13 -5.42
N VAL A 141 5.21 9.32 -4.78
CA VAL A 141 3.94 9.56 -5.45
C VAL A 141 3.15 10.64 -4.73
N LYS A 142 2.45 11.45 -5.50
CA LYS A 142 1.56 12.52 -5.03
C LYS A 142 0.24 12.47 -5.77
N LEU A 143 -0.84 12.72 -5.03
CA LEU A 143 -2.18 12.84 -5.59
C LEU A 143 -2.42 14.28 -6.05
N VAL A 144 -2.47 14.48 -7.37
CA VAL A 144 -2.65 15.81 -7.99
C VAL A 144 -4.11 16.04 -8.36
N ASN A 145 -4.75 15.04 -8.96
CA ASN A 145 -6.15 15.10 -9.40
C ASN A 145 -6.97 14.04 -8.66
N PRO A 146 -7.40 14.33 -7.42
CA PRO A 146 -8.16 13.37 -6.60
C PRO A 146 -9.53 13.01 -7.20
N ASP A 147 -10.11 13.90 -8.00
CA ASP A 147 -11.33 13.70 -8.78
C ASP A 147 -11.18 12.55 -9.78
N SER A 148 -10.12 12.59 -10.59
CA SER A 148 -9.83 11.58 -11.62
C SER A 148 -9.48 10.24 -10.99
N TYR A 149 -8.74 10.26 -9.88
CA TYR A 149 -8.42 9.04 -9.13
C TYR A 149 -9.67 8.38 -8.54
N PHE A 150 -10.61 9.17 -8.01
CA PHE A 150 -11.84 8.65 -7.40
C PHE A 150 -12.75 7.96 -8.44
N VAL A 151 -12.94 8.57 -9.62
CA VAL A 151 -13.77 7.97 -10.69
C VAL A 151 -13.20 6.62 -11.15
N ASN A 152 -11.87 6.53 -11.28
CA ASN A 152 -11.19 5.30 -11.71
C ASN A 152 -11.23 4.17 -10.66
N LEU A 153 -11.47 4.48 -9.38
CA LEU A 153 -11.53 3.48 -8.31
C LEU A 153 -12.83 2.66 -8.30
N GLY A 154 -13.92 3.15 -8.90
CA GLY A 154 -15.14 2.38 -9.18
C GLY A 154 -15.93 1.87 -7.97
N GLU A 155 -15.51 2.13 -6.74
CA GLU A 155 -16.19 1.62 -5.54
C GLU A 155 -16.63 2.78 -4.61
N ASN A 156 -17.58 2.53 -3.71
CA ASN A 156 -18.00 3.48 -2.67
C ASN A 156 -17.52 2.98 -1.30
N ILE A 157 -16.20 2.76 -1.19
CA ILE A 157 -15.60 2.31 0.07
C ILE A 157 -15.32 3.54 0.94
N GLY A 158 -15.66 3.47 2.22
CA GLY A 158 -15.50 4.60 3.15
C GLY A 158 -14.05 5.04 3.40
N ILE A 159 -13.07 4.17 3.12
CA ILE A 159 -11.63 4.46 3.28
C ILE A 159 -10.86 3.85 2.10
N TYR A 160 -10.04 4.68 1.47
CA TYR A 160 -9.09 4.25 0.44
C TYR A 160 -7.68 4.32 0.98
N SER A 161 -6.99 3.17 0.96
CA SER A 161 -5.60 3.06 1.40
C SER A 161 -4.63 3.01 0.24
N LEU A 162 -3.41 3.50 0.49
CA LEU A 162 -2.24 3.43 -0.35
C LEU A 162 -1.88 1.98 -0.71
N SER A 163 -2.18 1.03 0.17
CA SER A 163 -2.01 -0.39 -0.09
C SER A 163 -2.77 -0.87 -1.33
N ARG A 164 -3.99 -0.34 -1.57
CA ARG A 164 -4.75 -0.67 -2.79
C ARG A 164 -4.07 -0.12 -4.04
N PHE A 165 -3.62 1.12 -3.98
CA PHE A 165 -2.85 1.72 -5.05
C PHE A 165 -1.59 0.91 -5.35
N ARG A 166 -0.81 0.55 -4.32
CA ARG A 166 0.39 -0.27 -4.45
C ARG A 166 0.09 -1.58 -5.16
N ASN A 167 -0.98 -2.29 -4.76
CA ASN A 167 -1.38 -3.53 -5.41
C ASN A 167 -1.77 -3.32 -6.88
N ALA A 168 -2.48 -2.24 -7.19
CA ALA A 168 -2.84 -1.88 -8.56
C ALA A 168 -1.62 -1.51 -9.42
N MET A 169 -0.59 -0.91 -8.82
CA MET A 169 0.70 -0.62 -9.46
C MET A 169 1.53 -1.87 -9.68
N THR A 170 1.65 -2.74 -8.68
CA THR A 170 2.40 -4.01 -8.81
C THR A 170 1.88 -4.86 -9.96
N ARG A 171 0.56 -4.83 -10.23
CA ARG A 171 -0.04 -5.54 -11.38
C ARG A 171 0.32 -4.94 -12.74
N ARG A 172 0.61 -3.63 -12.81
CA ARG A 172 1.00 -2.92 -14.04
C ARG A 172 2.51 -2.87 -14.25
N MET A 173 3.28 -3.11 -13.19
CA MET A 173 4.73 -2.99 -13.20
C MET A 173 5.44 -3.89 -14.22
N PRO A 174 5.02 -5.15 -14.47
CA PRO A 174 5.62 -5.98 -15.52
C PRO A 174 5.56 -5.32 -16.91
N ASP A 175 4.40 -4.76 -17.27
CA ASP A 175 4.20 -4.13 -18.59
C ASP A 175 5.00 -2.82 -18.70
N ILE A 176 5.00 -1.99 -17.65
CA ILE A 176 5.77 -0.75 -17.58
C ILE A 176 7.27 -1.02 -17.74
N ILE A 177 7.78 -2.01 -17.01
CA ILE A 177 9.21 -2.35 -17.08
C ILE A 177 9.54 -2.98 -18.42
N ALA A 178 8.67 -3.82 -18.99
CA ALA A 178 8.89 -4.36 -20.33
C ALA A 178 8.96 -3.27 -21.42
N GLU A 179 8.11 -2.24 -21.35
CA GLU A 179 8.18 -1.07 -22.23
C GLU A 179 9.48 -0.27 -22.03
N PHE A 180 9.88 -0.08 -20.77
CA PHE A 180 11.14 0.56 -20.41
C PHE A 180 12.35 -0.22 -20.97
N LEU A 181 12.42 -1.53 -20.76
CA LEU A 181 13.52 -2.37 -21.24
C LEU A 181 13.66 -2.35 -22.77
N LYS A 182 12.54 -2.29 -23.51
CA LYS A 182 12.54 -2.14 -24.97
C LYS A 182 13.08 -0.79 -25.41
N THR A 183 12.77 0.28 -24.68
CA THR A 183 13.18 1.65 -25.02
C THR A 183 14.62 1.93 -24.61
N ALA A 184 15.11 1.27 -23.55
CA ALA A 184 16.40 1.56 -22.97
C ALA A 184 17.59 0.86 -23.64
N GLU A 185 17.35 -0.15 -24.50
CA GLU A 185 18.40 -0.93 -25.20
C GLU A 185 19.58 -1.32 -24.27
N LEU A 186 19.23 -1.82 -23.09
CA LEU A 186 20.16 -2.10 -22.01
C LEU A 186 21.15 -3.24 -22.30
N SER A 187 22.44 -2.94 -22.20
CA SER A 187 23.45 -3.99 -22.00
C SER A 187 23.66 -4.23 -20.50
N HIS A 188 23.90 -5.48 -20.09
CA HIS A 188 24.07 -5.84 -18.68
C HIS A 188 25.26 -5.12 -18.01
N THR A 189 26.30 -4.81 -18.80
CA THR A 189 27.50 -4.10 -18.32
C THR A 189 27.23 -2.61 -18.07
N ASP A 190 26.32 -2.01 -18.86
CA ASP A 190 26.09 -0.56 -18.84
C ASP A 190 25.07 -0.15 -17.74
N PHE A 191 24.41 -1.12 -17.09
CA PHE A 191 23.33 -0.88 -16.13
C PHE A 191 23.79 -0.14 -14.88
N GLU A 192 24.89 -0.56 -14.25
CA GLU A 192 25.39 0.06 -13.01
C GLU A 192 25.89 1.48 -13.26
N GLU A 193 26.59 1.70 -14.38
CA GLU A 193 27.14 3.00 -14.77
C GLU A 193 26.04 3.99 -15.17
N SER A 194 24.97 3.50 -15.81
CA SER A 194 23.88 4.34 -16.33
C SER A 194 22.65 4.35 -15.41
N ARG A 195 22.73 3.81 -14.18
CA ARG A 195 21.57 3.59 -13.31
C ARG A 195 20.75 4.85 -13.02
N GLU A 196 21.41 5.99 -12.93
CA GLU A 196 20.75 7.29 -12.71
C GLU A 196 19.93 7.70 -13.94
N ASP A 197 20.53 7.66 -15.13
CA ASP A 197 19.84 7.96 -16.40
C ASP A 197 18.68 7.00 -16.66
N LEU A 198 18.84 5.72 -16.31
CA LEU A 198 17.79 4.71 -16.41
C LEU A 198 16.64 4.97 -15.45
N SER A 199 16.92 5.48 -14.25
CA SER A 199 15.90 5.86 -13.29
C SER A 199 15.06 7.04 -13.82
N VAL A 200 15.69 8.01 -14.49
CA VAL A 200 14.99 9.13 -15.14
C VAL A 200 14.09 8.63 -16.27
N LYS A 201 14.59 7.75 -17.15
CA LYS A 201 13.79 7.16 -18.24
C LYS A 201 12.61 6.33 -17.70
N LEU A 202 12.83 5.53 -16.66
CA LEU A 202 11.76 4.75 -16.04
C LEU A 202 10.71 5.66 -15.39
N GLU A 203 11.12 6.78 -14.80
CA GLU A 203 10.21 7.79 -14.26
C GLU A 203 9.26 8.33 -15.33
N GLU A 204 9.75 8.62 -16.53
CA GLU A 204 8.91 9.11 -17.64
C GLU A 204 7.83 8.12 -18.05
N VAL A 205 8.19 6.83 -18.15
CA VAL A 205 7.24 5.75 -18.49
C VAL A 205 6.20 5.60 -17.36
N MET A 206 6.64 5.59 -16.10
CA MET A 206 5.75 5.52 -14.95
C MET A 206 4.82 6.74 -14.85
N LYS A 207 5.33 7.96 -15.08
CA LYS A 207 4.52 9.19 -15.12
C LYS A 207 3.43 9.09 -16.18
N ARG A 208 3.74 8.59 -17.38
CA ARG A 208 2.75 8.41 -18.45
C ARG A 208 1.65 7.42 -18.05
N ALA A 209 2.00 6.32 -17.39
CA ALA A 209 1.04 5.34 -16.93
C ALA A 209 0.14 5.85 -15.78
N CYS A 210 0.65 6.75 -14.93
CA CYS A 210 -0.05 7.21 -13.72
C CYS A 210 -0.79 8.54 -13.89
N THR A 211 -0.41 9.40 -14.84
CA THR A 211 -1.09 10.66 -15.14
C THR A 211 -2.61 10.50 -15.35
N PRO A 212 -3.09 9.51 -16.14
CA PRO A 212 -4.54 9.29 -16.34
C PRO A 212 -5.29 8.91 -15.06
N LEU A 213 -4.58 8.36 -14.07
CA LEU A 213 -5.15 8.01 -12.76
C LEU A 213 -5.20 9.22 -11.82
N GLY A 214 -4.71 10.40 -12.23
CA GLY A 214 -4.65 11.59 -11.39
C GLY A 214 -3.50 11.62 -10.38
N LEU A 215 -2.48 10.79 -10.61
CA LEU A 215 -1.30 10.64 -9.76
C LEU A 215 -0.05 11.13 -10.49
N GLU A 216 0.85 11.72 -9.72
CA GLU A 216 2.17 12.15 -10.17
C GLU A 216 3.24 11.30 -9.46
N ILE A 217 4.13 10.70 -10.25
CA ILE A 217 5.30 9.96 -9.76
C ILE A 217 6.54 10.84 -9.92
N PHE A 218 7.43 10.81 -8.94
CA PHE A 218 8.69 11.56 -8.92
C PHE A 218 9.73 10.87 -8.03
N ASP A 219 11.00 11.24 -8.17
CA ASP A 219 12.13 10.64 -7.43
C ASP A 219 12.13 9.11 -7.53
N THR A 220 11.98 8.64 -8.77
CA THR A 220 12.11 7.22 -9.10
C THR A 220 13.56 6.81 -8.98
N ARG A 221 13.81 5.65 -8.38
CA ARG A 221 15.13 5.04 -8.28
C ARG A 221 15.04 3.57 -8.60
N ILE A 222 15.99 3.11 -9.41
CA ILE A 222 16.29 1.70 -9.56
C ILE A 222 17.36 1.35 -8.53
N GLU A 223 17.03 0.43 -7.62
CA GLU A 223 17.97 0.02 -6.54
C GLU A 223 18.87 -1.11 -7.01
N GLY A 224 18.34 -2.02 -7.82
CA GLY A 224 19.13 -3.11 -8.39
C GLY A 224 18.38 -3.93 -9.43
N MET A 225 19.15 -4.82 -10.06
CA MET A 225 18.69 -5.77 -11.05
C MET A 225 19.21 -7.17 -10.68
N VAL A 226 18.35 -8.17 -10.81
CA VAL A 226 18.71 -9.58 -10.74
C VAL A 226 18.49 -10.17 -12.12
N TYR A 227 19.46 -10.93 -12.61
CA TYR A 227 19.37 -11.60 -13.90
C TYR A 227 19.73 -13.07 -13.78
N GLU A 228 19.02 -13.88 -14.54
CA GLU A 228 19.30 -15.31 -14.74
C GLU A 228 19.35 -15.54 -16.25
N GLU A 229 20.33 -16.29 -16.74
CA GLU A 229 20.34 -16.71 -18.14
C GLU A 229 19.14 -17.66 -18.37
N GLU A 230 18.38 -17.44 -19.44
CA GLU A 230 17.30 -18.36 -19.79
C GLU A 230 17.94 -19.66 -20.26
N ASP A 231 18.07 -20.61 -19.33
CA ASP A 231 18.61 -21.93 -19.59
C ASP A 231 17.79 -22.55 -20.73
N SER A 232 18.44 -22.84 -21.86
CA SER A 232 17.79 -23.27 -23.12
C SER A 232 17.11 -24.65 -23.05
N SER A 233 16.91 -25.19 -21.85
CA SER A 233 16.32 -26.50 -21.56
C SER A 233 14.79 -26.41 -21.51
N PRO A 234 14.03 -27.07 -22.41
CA PRO A 234 12.59 -26.88 -22.53
C PRO A 234 11.72 -27.58 -21.46
N ASP A 235 12.31 -28.14 -20.40
CA ASP A 235 11.56 -29.00 -19.47
C ASP A 235 12.06 -28.90 -18.02
N ARG A 236 11.55 -27.90 -17.28
CA ARG A 236 11.41 -28.00 -15.82
C ARG A 236 10.06 -27.43 -15.41
N THR A 237 9.07 -28.30 -15.36
CA THR A 237 7.99 -28.14 -14.38
C THR A 237 8.60 -28.21 -12.98
N PRO A 238 8.16 -27.41 -12.00
CA PRO A 238 8.65 -27.52 -10.63
C PRO A 238 8.08 -28.81 -10.03
N SER A 239 8.81 -29.93 -10.17
CA SER A 239 8.47 -31.19 -9.54
C SER A 239 9.02 -31.22 -8.11
N ASP A 240 8.07 -31.38 -7.21
CA ASP A 240 8.26 -31.71 -5.81
C ASP A 240 8.87 -33.11 -5.66
N SER A 241 9.75 -33.25 -4.66
CA SER A 241 10.21 -34.47 -3.99
C SER A 241 11.08 -35.50 -4.73
N GLY A 242 12.13 -35.97 -4.04
CA GLY A 242 12.67 -37.32 -4.27
C GLY A 242 14.18 -37.54 -4.21
N ASN A 243 14.76 -37.42 -3.02
CA ASN A 243 15.92 -38.14 -2.49
C ASN A 243 16.76 -39.02 -3.47
N SER A 244 18.07 -38.76 -3.58
CA SER A 244 19.05 -39.79 -3.93
C SER A 244 20.44 -39.49 -3.37
N ARG A 245 20.96 -40.53 -2.71
CA ARG A 245 22.09 -40.63 -1.79
C ARG A 245 23.27 -41.29 -2.49
N VAL A 246 24.46 -40.69 -2.45
CA VAL A 246 25.79 -41.30 -2.75
C VAL A 246 26.83 -40.34 -2.10
N ARG A 247 27.85 -40.68 -1.31
CA ARG A 247 28.42 -41.92 -0.74
C ARG A 247 29.52 -41.49 0.25
N GLU A 248 29.62 -42.18 1.37
CA GLU A 248 30.61 -41.99 2.44
C GLU A 248 32.06 -42.21 1.97
N LYS A 249 32.98 -41.45 2.57
CA LYS A 249 34.32 -41.91 2.97
C LYS A 249 34.66 -41.31 4.34
N GLU A 250 34.86 -42.20 5.32
CA GLU A 250 35.40 -41.89 6.64
C GLU A 250 36.88 -41.47 6.59
N PRO A 251 37.35 -40.66 7.57
CA PRO A 251 38.74 -40.21 7.71
C PRO A 251 39.57 -41.09 8.66
N ALA A 252 40.89 -40.89 8.65
CA ALA A 252 41.86 -41.54 9.55
C ALA A 252 42.09 -40.75 10.86
N GLU A 253 42.10 -41.46 12.00
CA GLU A 253 42.65 -41.11 13.34
C GLU A 253 44.18 -40.83 13.27
N SER A 254 44.92 -40.11 14.14
CA SER A 254 44.84 -39.53 15.51
C SER A 254 46.18 -38.73 15.73
N PRO A 255 46.56 -38.09 16.87
CA PRO A 255 45.85 -37.75 18.13
C PRO A 255 46.03 -36.28 18.61
N VAL A 256 45.34 -35.95 19.71
CA VAL A 256 45.32 -34.69 20.51
C VAL A 256 46.50 -34.64 21.51
N PRO A 257 46.96 -33.46 22.00
CA PRO A 257 46.52 -32.93 23.31
C PRO A 257 46.17 -31.42 23.29
N GLU A 258 45.05 -31.02 23.90
CA GLU A 258 44.91 -30.16 25.11
C GLU A 258 45.76 -28.87 25.09
N GLN A 259 45.23 -27.65 25.25
CA GLN A 259 44.18 -27.23 26.19
C GLN A 259 43.83 -25.73 25.99
N LEU A 260 42.60 -25.35 26.37
CA LEU A 260 42.15 -24.06 26.90
C LEU A 260 42.07 -22.81 25.99
N SER A 261 40.89 -22.53 25.46
CA SER A 261 40.07 -21.36 25.86
C SER A 261 38.72 -21.35 25.17
N GLU A 262 37.68 -21.19 25.97
CA GLU A 262 36.26 -21.44 25.69
C GLU A 262 35.57 -20.39 24.80
N GLN A 263 34.77 -20.94 23.86
CA GLN A 263 33.49 -20.49 23.30
C GLN A 263 33.37 -19.21 22.43
N PRO A 264 33.14 -19.42 21.13
CA PRO A 264 32.29 -18.61 20.27
C PRO A 264 31.09 -19.40 19.69
N LEU A 265 30.00 -18.65 19.39
CA LEU A 265 29.02 -18.88 18.32
C LEU A 265 28.38 -20.28 18.20
N GLU A 266 27.07 -20.37 18.42
CA GLU A 266 26.27 -21.46 17.87
C GLU A 266 25.10 -20.97 17.02
N HIS A 267 25.02 -21.57 15.85
CA HIS A 267 23.87 -21.69 14.97
C HIS A 267 23.27 -23.08 15.20
N SER A 268 21.97 -23.20 14.88
CA SER A 268 21.19 -24.43 14.67
C SER A 268 20.74 -25.21 15.90
N GLU A 269 19.42 -25.36 16.06
CA GLU A 269 18.82 -26.71 16.10
C GLU A 269 17.33 -26.67 15.71
N LYS A 270 16.90 -27.73 15.02
CA LYS A 270 15.51 -28.04 14.70
C LYS A 270 14.78 -28.32 16.01
N ASP A 271 13.66 -27.65 16.27
CA ASP A 271 12.78 -28.04 17.37
C ASP A 271 11.37 -28.34 16.87
N ASP A 272 11.02 -29.61 17.05
CA ASP A 272 9.71 -30.24 16.80
C ASP A 272 8.73 -29.76 17.90
N SER A 273 8.60 -28.44 18.03
CA SER A 273 7.88 -27.81 19.14
C SER A 273 6.38 -27.85 18.88
N ASP A 274 5.76 -28.83 19.54
CA ASP A 274 4.36 -28.98 19.90
C ASP A 274 3.44 -27.83 19.42
N PRO A 275 2.38 -28.08 18.61
CA PRO A 275 1.48 -27.04 18.10
C PRO A 275 0.87 -26.12 19.18
N LEU A 276 0.90 -26.53 20.45
CA LEU A 276 0.50 -25.75 21.61
C LEU A 276 1.48 -24.61 21.95
N VAL A 277 2.80 -24.81 21.77
CA VAL A 277 3.83 -23.79 22.02
C VAL A 277 3.69 -22.64 21.02
N HIS A 278 3.53 -22.94 19.74
CA HIS A 278 3.29 -21.94 18.70
C HIS A 278 1.97 -21.15 18.94
N ARG A 279 0.96 -21.81 19.55
CA ARG A 279 -0.31 -21.16 19.92
C ARG A 279 -0.15 -20.19 21.08
N LEU A 280 0.69 -20.51 22.08
CA LEU A 280 1.04 -19.61 23.18
C LEU A 280 1.83 -18.38 22.69
N GLU A 281 2.76 -18.55 21.75
CA GLU A 281 3.50 -17.45 21.14
C GLU A 281 2.60 -16.52 20.34
N SER A 282 1.65 -17.09 19.58
CA SER A 282 0.68 -16.32 18.81
C SER A 282 -0.26 -15.51 19.72
N LEU A 283 -0.68 -16.08 20.86
CA LEU A 283 -1.48 -15.39 21.88
C LEU A 283 -0.73 -14.21 22.49
N LYS A 284 0.57 -14.38 22.77
CA LYS A 284 1.42 -13.29 23.29
C LYS A 284 1.54 -12.15 22.28
N LYS A 285 1.76 -12.46 20.99
CA LYS A 285 1.80 -11.47 19.91
C LYS A 285 0.48 -10.70 19.76
N MET A 286 -0.67 -11.33 20.01
CA MET A 286 -1.98 -10.66 19.97
C MET A 286 -2.19 -9.68 21.13
N LEU A 287 -1.72 -10.04 22.34
CA LEU A 287 -1.74 -9.15 23.51
C LEU A 287 -0.85 -7.92 23.28
N ASP A 288 0.37 -8.13 22.79
CA ASP A 288 1.33 -7.05 22.50
C ASP A 288 0.80 -6.06 21.45
N ARG A 289 0.01 -6.56 20.50
CA ARG A 289 -0.67 -5.77 19.46
C ARG A 289 -1.98 -5.14 19.94
N LYS A 290 -2.36 -5.29 21.22
CA LYS A 290 -3.62 -4.82 21.82
C LYS A 290 -4.88 -5.31 21.07
N LEU A 291 -4.80 -6.48 20.44
CA LEU A 291 -5.93 -7.09 19.74
C LEU A 291 -6.85 -7.86 20.68
N ILE A 292 -6.35 -8.21 21.87
CA ILE A 292 -7.07 -8.89 22.95
C ILE A 292 -6.77 -8.21 24.28
N THR A 293 -7.68 -8.37 25.24
CA THR A 293 -7.50 -7.84 26.59
C THR A 293 -6.63 -8.77 27.45
N PRO A 294 -6.00 -8.28 28.53
CA PRO A 294 -5.22 -9.11 29.45
C PRO A 294 -6.03 -10.26 30.08
N GLU A 295 -7.32 -10.05 30.32
CA GLU A 295 -8.23 -11.06 30.89
C GLU A 295 -8.51 -12.19 29.88
N GLU A 296 -8.71 -11.86 28.60
CA GLU A 296 -8.89 -12.84 27.53
C GLU A 296 -7.61 -13.64 27.23
N TYR A 297 -6.45 -12.99 27.34
CA TYR A 297 -5.15 -13.65 27.19
C TYR A 297 -4.95 -14.72 28.28
N GLN A 298 -5.21 -14.35 29.54
CA GLN A 298 -5.03 -15.26 30.67
C GLN A 298 -5.96 -16.47 30.58
N THR A 299 -7.24 -16.26 30.25
CA THR A 299 -8.23 -17.32 30.07
C THR A 299 -7.81 -18.31 28.98
N LYS A 300 -7.36 -17.82 27.82
CA LYS A 300 -6.94 -18.67 26.70
C LYS A 300 -5.59 -19.37 26.95
N LYS A 301 -4.69 -18.72 27.70
CA LYS A 301 -3.42 -19.32 28.12
C LYS A 301 -3.66 -20.52 29.03
N GLU A 302 -4.57 -20.38 30.00
CA GLU A 302 -4.94 -21.48 30.92
C GLU A 302 -5.63 -22.64 30.18
N GLU A 303 -6.49 -22.34 29.19
CA GLU A 303 -7.12 -23.38 28.37
C GLU A 303 -6.11 -24.19 27.53
N ILE A 304 -5.05 -23.54 27.03
CA ILE A 304 -4.00 -24.21 26.26
C ILE A 304 -3.08 -25.01 27.17
N LEU A 305 -2.75 -24.48 28.36
CA LEU A 305 -1.95 -25.19 29.35
C LEU A 305 -2.69 -26.38 29.97
N ALA A 306 -4.02 -26.35 30.03
CA ALA A 306 -4.85 -27.49 30.47
C ALA A 306 -4.96 -28.61 29.42
N LYS A 307 -4.50 -28.36 28.19
CA LYS A 307 -4.48 -29.33 27.08
C LYS A 307 -3.09 -29.94 26.82
N LEU A 308 -2.08 -29.50 27.58
CA LEU A 308 -0.77 -30.15 27.73
C LEU A 308 -0.88 -31.31 28.73
#